data_AF-A0A0H1ALN0-F1
#
_entry.id   AF-A0A0H1ALN0-F1
#
_cell.length_a   1.000
_cell.length_b   1.000
_cell.length_c   1.000
_cell.angle_alpha   90.00
_cell.angle_beta   90.00
_cell.angle_gamma   90.00
#
_symmetry.space_group_name_H-M   'P 1'
#
loop_
_entity.id
_entity.type
_entity.pdbx_description
1 polymer ?
#
loop_
_entity_poly.entity_id
_entity_poly.type
_entity_poly.pdbx_seq_one_letter_code
_entity_poly.pdbx_strand_id
1 'polypeptide(L)' 'MRVQAALFSRNYDPGAIDGVMSTKTQAALRAFQTAHGLSVTGTMTTETLTALSVRL' A
#
# COMPACT_ATOMS: atom_id res chain seq x y z
N MET A 1 5.36 7.51 3.99
CA MET A 1 4.22 8.02 4.77
C MET A 1 2.88 7.94 4.03
N ARG A 2 2.65 8.73 2.96
CA ARG A 2 1.31 8.84 2.32
C ARG A 2 0.66 7.51 1.94
N VAL A 3 1.42 6.56 1.41
CA VAL A 3 0.92 5.23 1.05
C VAL A 3 0.48 4.41 2.26
N GLN A 4 1.30 4.36 3.31
CA GLN A 4 0.95 3.64 4.55
C GLN A 4 -0.30 4.26 5.18
N ALA A 5 -0.40 5.59 5.23
CA ALA A 5 -1.62 6.26 5.70
C ALA A 5 -2.85 5.91 4.84
N ALA A 6 -2.68 5.86 3.51
CA ALA A 6 -3.75 5.51 2.58
C ALA A 6 -4.16 4.02 2.62
N LEU A 7 -3.24 3.14 3.01
CA LEU A 7 -3.52 1.72 3.28
C LEU A 7 -4.31 1.59 4.58
N PHE A 8 -3.84 2.25 5.63
CA PHE A 8 -4.49 2.25 6.94
C PHE A 8 -5.93 2.79 6.87
N SER A 9 -6.15 3.89 6.13
CA SER A 9 -7.49 4.45 5.94
C SER A 9 -8.44 3.55 5.13
N ARG A 10 -7.88 2.58 4.39
CA ARG A 10 -8.63 1.56 3.64
C ARG A 10 -8.66 0.21 4.35
N ASN A 11 -8.44 0.18 5.67
CA ASN A 11 -8.48 -1.02 6.51
C ASN A 11 -7.38 -2.06 6.22
N TYR A 12 -6.30 -1.68 5.54
CA TYR A 12 -5.09 -2.50 5.41
C TYR A 12 -4.06 -2.02 6.44
N ASP A 13 -3.59 -2.89 7.33
CA ASP A 13 -2.59 -2.51 8.35
C ASP A 13 -1.15 -2.56 7.78
N PRO A 14 -0.52 -1.42 7.43
CA PRO A 14 0.87 -1.43 6.99
C PRO A 14 1.87 -1.50 8.15
N GLY A 15 1.41 -1.53 9.41
CA GLY A 15 2.24 -1.31 10.58
C GLY A 15 2.52 0.18 10.81
N ALA A 16 3.74 0.48 11.24
CA ALA A 16 4.13 1.86 11.51
C ALA A 16 4.07 2.72 10.23
N ILE A 17 3.38 3.87 10.31
CA ILE A 17 3.38 4.90 9.27
C ILE A 17 4.62 5.75 9.49
N ASP A 18 5.78 5.21 9.14
CA ASP A 18 7.12 5.79 9.34
C ASP A 18 7.87 6.06 8.01
N GLY A 19 7.29 5.65 6.89
CA GLY A 19 7.90 5.72 5.56
C GLY A 19 8.78 4.53 5.22
N VAL A 20 8.93 3.57 6.13
CA VAL A 20 9.75 2.37 5.95
C VAL A 20 8.94 1.26 5.30
N MET A 21 9.52 0.63 4.28
CA MET A 21 8.90 -0.52 3.61
C MET A 21 9.10 -1.81 4.43
N SER A 22 8.41 -1.91 5.56
CA SER A 22 8.42 -3.10 6.43
C SER A 22 7.70 -4.28 5.79
N THR A 23 7.89 -5.49 6.34
CA THR A 23 7.14 -6.69 5.94
C THR A 23 5.63 -6.51 6.09
N LYS A 24 5.18 -5.76 7.11
CA LYS A 24 3.77 -5.39 7.26
C LYS A 24 3.30 -4.46 6.14
N THR A 25 4.08 -3.44 5.79
CA THR A 25 3.76 -2.53 4.68
C THR A 25 3.63 -3.32 3.37
N GLN A 26 4.55 -4.25 3.12
CA GLN A 26 4.51 -5.11 1.93
C GLN A 26 3.29 -6.04 1.93
N ALA A 27 2.94 -6.63 3.08
CA ALA A 27 1.74 -7.47 3.20
C ALA A 27 0.45 -6.68 2.94
N ALA A 28 0.33 -5.47 3.51
CA ALA A 28 -0.78 -4.57 3.24
C ALA A 28 -0.88 -4.19 1.76
N LEU A 29 0.26 -3.92 1.11
CA LEU A 29 0.32 -3.66 -0.33
C LEU A 29 -0.14 -4.86 -1.14
N ARG A 30 0.30 -6.09 -0.80
CA ARG A 30 -0.14 -7.30 -1.50
C ARG A 30 -1.65 -7.53 -1.36
N ALA A 31 -2.19 -7.33 -0.15
CA ALA A 31 -3.62 -7.46 0.10
C ALA A 31 -4.42 -6.43 -0.69
N PHE A 32 -3.99 -5.17 -0.69
CA PHE A 32 -4.60 -4.11 -1.49
C PHE A 32 -4.54 -4.43 -2.99
N GLN A 33 -3.37 -4.80 -3.51
CA GLN A 33 -3.19 -5.14 -4.92
C GLN A 33 -4.11 -6.30 -5.33
N THR A 34 -4.20 -7.34 -4.49
CA THR A 34 -5.07 -8.50 -4.73
C THR A 34 -6.54 -8.07 -4.78
N ALA A 35 -6.99 -7.27 -3.81
CA ALA A 35 -8.37 -6.81 -3.72
C ALA A 35 -8.78 -5.89 -4.89
N HIS A 36 -7.82 -5.17 -5.48
CA HIS A 36 -8.03 -4.25 -6.59
C HIS A 36 -7.66 -4.83 -7.96
N GLY A 37 -7.33 -6.12 -8.05
CA GLY A 37 -6.97 -6.78 -9.31
C GLY A 37 -5.68 -6.26 -9.96
N LEU A 38 -4.78 -5.70 -9.16
CA LEU A 38 -3.47 -5.19 -9.59
C LEU A 38 -2.40 -6.29 -9.52
N SER A 39 -1.27 -6.04 -10.17
CA SER A 39 -0.08 -6.89 -10.03
C SER A 39 0.37 -6.95 -8.56
N VAL A 40 0.35 -8.14 -7.96
CA VAL A 40 0.66 -8.38 -6.55
C VAL A 40 2.18 -8.40 -6.31
N THR A 41 2.80 -7.23 -6.38
CA THR A 41 4.25 -7.05 -6.17
C THR A 41 4.62 -6.89 -4.70
N GLY A 42 3.70 -6.41 -3.87
CA GLY A 42 3.99 -5.96 -2.51
C GLY A 42 4.85 -4.70 -2.43
N THR A 43 4.97 -3.97 -3.53
CA THR A 43 5.76 -2.73 -3.65
C THR A 43 4.88 -1.56 -4.10
N MET A 44 5.35 -0.34 -3.86
CA MET A 44 4.66 0.87 -4.32
C MET A 44 4.91 1.07 -5.82
N THR A 45 4.10 0.42 -6.65
CA THR A 45 4.09 0.64 -8.10
C THR A 45 3.23 1.86 -8.44
N THR A 46 3.45 2.47 -9.61
CA THR A 46 2.63 3.58 -10.11
C THR A 46 1.14 3.22 -10.15
N GLU A 47 0.81 1.98 -10.53
CA GLU A 47 -0.57 1.47 -10.51
C GLU A 47 -1.15 1.46 -9.09
N THR A 48 -0.37 0.99 -8.12
CA THR A 48 -0.78 0.96 -6.71
C THR A 48 -0.97 2.37 -6.15
N LEU A 49 -0.08 3.30 -6.47
CA LEU A 49 -0.19 4.71 -6.07
C LEU A 49 -1.43 5.37 -6.67
N THR A 50 -1.70 5.12 -7.96
CA THR A 50 -2.88 5.62 -8.66
C THR A 50 -4.17 5.08 -8.04
N ALA A 51 -4.23 3.77 -7.78
CA ALA A 51 -5.37 3.13 -7.14
C ALA A 51 -5.58 3.61 -5.69
N LEU A 52 -4.50 3.94 -4.96
CA LEU A 52 -4.57 4.57 -3.65
C LEU A 52 -4.93 6.06 -3.72
N SER A 53 -5.00 6.65 -4.92
CA SER A 53 -5.14 8.09 -5.18
C SER A 53 -4.06 8.93 -4.49
N VAL A 54 -2.87 8.34 -4.32
CA VAL A 54 -1.70 9.01 -3.74
C VAL A 54 -0.89 9.59 -4.88
N ARG A 55 -0.87 10.92 -4.97
CA ARG A 55 0.02 11.65 -5.88
C ARG A 55 1.36 11.90 -5.18
N LEU A 56 2.46 11.57 -5.88
CA LEU A 56 3.82 11.91 -5.47
C LEU A 56 3.97 13.44 -5.41
#